data_AF-A0A530CEB2-F1
#
_entry.id   AF-A0A530CEB2-F1
#
_cell.length_a   1.000
_cell.length_b   1.000
_cell.length_c   1.000
_cell.angle_alpha   90.00
_cell.angle_beta   90.00
_cell.angle_gamma   90.00
#
_symmetry.space_group_name_H-M   'P 1'
#
loop_
_entity.id
_entity.type
_entity.pdbx_description
1 polymer ?
#
loop_
_entity_poly.entity_id
_entity_poly.type
_entity_poly.pdbx_seq_one_letter_code
_entity_poly.pdbx_strand_id
1 'polypeptide(L)'
;GDETAAFVHSDTPTKLKVTGIELFSLGDFADGDDRQEIVLRDASAGVYKRPVLKDDRIIGTVLYGETADGAWFNDLKKKQTDISEMRDTLIFGQSYQGGAPLDPMAAVAALPDDAEICGCNGVCKGKIIGAITGKGLTSLDDVRAHTKASASCGSCTGLVEKLMVLTLGDTYNPAAVQPMCSCTALGHDEVRRLIKAKGLKTIPAVMQELEWKTSCGCAKCRPALNYYLVCDWPDEYADDYQSRFINERVHANIQKDGTYSVVPRMWGGVTSASELRAIADVVDKFEIPMVKVTGGQRIDMLGIRKEDLPAVWADLGQAGFVSGHAYAKGLRTVKTCVGSDWCRFGTQDSTGLGIRIEKFMWGSWTPAKVKMAVSGCPRNCAEATCKDVGVICVDSGYEIHFAGAAGLDIKGTEVLGLVRTEDEALEHIVALTQMYREQARYLERIYKWAKRVGIEEIKRQIMDDGEKRRAYYERFVFSQKFAQVDPWSERVSGKDKHEFRPMASVGFAEAAE
;
A
#
# COMPACT_ATOMS: atom_id res chain seq x y z
N GLY A 1 -19.79 -28.30 -40.55
CA GLY A 1 -18.84 -27.70 -39.61
C GLY A 1 -17.49 -28.28 -39.91
N ASP A 2 -16.43 -27.49 -39.84
CA ASP A 2 -15.07 -27.99 -40.03
C ASP A 2 -14.75 -29.02 -38.94
N GLU A 3 -14.61 -30.30 -39.31
CA GLU A 3 -14.31 -31.40 -38.38
C GLU A 3 -12.90 -31.30 -37.79
N THR A 4 -12.06 -30.38 -38.28
CA THR A 4 -10.73 -30.11 -37.71
C THR A 4 -10.75 -29.08 -36.57
N ALA A 5 -11.87 -28.38 -36.37
CA ALA A 5 -12.03 -27.43 -35.27
C ALA A 5 -12.47 -28.15 -33.98
N ALA A 6 -11.56 -28.93 -33.39
CA ALA A 6 -11.74 -29.54 -32.09
C ALA A 6 -11.37 -28.57 -30.96
N PHE A 7 -12.09 -28.60 -29.83
CA PHE A 7 -11.69 -27.92 -28.62
C PHE A 7 -10.35 -28.48 -28.13
N VAL A 8 -9.29 -27.66 -28.16
CA VAL A 8 -7.98 -28.01 -27.59
C VAL A 8 -7.89 -27.39 -26.21
N HIS A 9 -7.81 -28.24 -25.18
CA HIS A 9 -7.56 -27.77 -23.82
C HIS A 9 -6.14 -27.17 -23.75
N SER A 10 -6.03 -25.94 -23.26
CA SER A 10 -4.75 -25.27 -23.03
C SER A 10 -4.49 -25.20 -21.53
N ASP A 11 -3.51 -25.97 -21.06
CA ASP A 11 -3.10 -25.96 -19.67
C ASP A 11 -2.58 -24.57 -19.29
N THR A 12 -3.28 -23.90 -18.39
CA THR A 12 -2.89 -22.56 -17.94
C THR A 12 -2.03 -22.69 -16.69
N PRO A 13 -0.77 -22.21 -16.69
CA PRO A 13 0.07 -22.20 -15.49
C PRO A 13 -0.63 -21.38 -14.40
N THR A 14 -0.81 -21.99 -13.24
CA THR A 14 -1.56 -21.38 -12.15
C THR A 14 -0.60 -20.97 -11.05
N LYS A 15 -0.59 -19.67 -10.72
CA LYS A 15 0.13 -19.13 -9.57
C LYS A 15 -0.86 -18.72 -8.50
N LEU A 16 -0.76 -19.33 -7.32
CA LEU A 16 -1.67 -19.04 -6.21
C LEU A 16 -1.34 -17.67 -5.63
N LYS A 17 -2.36 -16.82 -5.46
CA LYS A 17 -2.23 -15.46 -4.91
C LYS A 17 -2.57 -15.43 -3.43
N VAL A 18 -1.91 -16.25 -2.62
CA VAL A 18 -2.02 -16.24 -1.15
C VAL A 18 -0.73 -15.69 -0.57
N THR A 19 -0.85 -14.67 0.28
CA THR A 19 0.31 -14.02 0.91
C THR A 19 1.13 -15.03 1.72
N GLY A 20 2.45 -15.06 1.50
CA GLY A 20 3.37 -15.97 2.18
C GLY A 20 3.40 -17.39 1.60
N ILE A 21 2.60 -17.68 0.57
CA ILE A 21 2.61 -18.96 -0.14
C ILE A 21 2.95 -18.67 -1.60
N GLU A 22 4.22 -18.82 -1.93
CA GLU A 22 4.69 -18.90 -3.30
C GLU A 22 4.35 -20.30 -3.82
N LEU A 23 3.25 -20.47 -4.55
CA LEU A 23 2.90 -21.74 -5.19
C LEU A 23 2.75 -21.55 -6.69
N PHE A 24 3.38 -22.43 -7.44
CA PHE A 24 3.27 -22.51 -8.89
C PHE A 24 2.97 -23.95 -9.28
N SER A 25 1.93 -24.15 -10.08
CA SER A 25 1.56 -25.47 -10.60
C SER A 25 1.26 -25.39 -12.09
N LEU A 26 1.75 -26.37 -12.85
CA LEU A 26 1.47 -26.50 -14.28
C LEU A 26 1.29 -27.98 -14.65
N GLY A 27 0.48 -28.23 -15.68
CA GLY A 27 0.39 -29.53 -16.34
C GLY A 27 -0.28 -30.62 -15.49
N ASP A 28 0.09 -31.85 -15.79
CA ASP A 28 -0.48 -33.05 -15.17
C ASP A 28 0.43 -33.60 -14.07
N PHE A 29 -0.11 -33.66 -12.86
CA PHE A 29 0.55 -34.09 -11.64
C PHE A 29 -0.26 -35.18 -10.90
N ALA A 30 -1.20 -35.83 -11.60
CA ALA A 30 -1.88 -37.01 -11.10
C ALA A 30 -0.93 -38.21 -11.03
N ASP A 31 -1.20 -39.13 -10.10
CA ASP A 31 -0.42 -40.35 -9.94
C ASP A 31 -0.68 -41.31 -11.11
N GLY A 32 0.36 -42.01 -11.57
CA GLY A 32 0.28 -42.98 -12.65
C GLY A 32 1.55 -43.82 -12.78
N ASP A 33 1.42 -45.08 -13.20
CA ASP A 33 2.53 -46.05 -13.28
C ASP A 33 3.53 -45.72 -14.40
N ASP A 34 3.16 -44.86 -15.34
CA ASP A 34 3.96 -44.42 -16.48
C ASP A 34 4.75 -43.13 -16.22
N ARG A 35 4.81 -42.69 -14.95
CA ARG A 35 5.34 -41.39 -14.56
C ARG A 35 6.51 -41.53 -13.62
N GLN A 36 7.43 -40.58 -13.73
CA GLN A 36 8.60 -40.46 -12.85
C GLN A 36 8.59 -39.09 -12.20
N GLU A 37 9.11 -39.00 -10.98
CA GLU A 37 9.12 -37.77 -10.22
C GLU A 37 10.51 -37.47 -9.72
N ILE A 38 10.88 -36.19 -9.78
CA ILE A 38 12.05 -35.67 -9.10
C ILE A 38 11.52 -34.79 -7.96
N VAL A 39 11.89 -35.09 -6.72
CA VAL A 39 11.36 -34.36 -5.56
C VAL A 39 12.49 -33.75 -4.76
N LEU A 40 12.43 -32.44 -4.55
CA LEU A 40 13.27 -31.68 -3.63
C LEU A 40 12.37 -31.10 -2.56
N ARG A 41 12.69 -31.38 -1.29
CA ARG A 41 11.96 -30.89 -0.13
C ARG A 41 12.93 -30.40 0.92
N ASP A 42 12.93 -29.10 1.15
CA ASP A 42 13.57 -28.45 2.29
C ASP A 42 12.50 -27.80 3.16
N ALA A 43 12.13 -28.49 4.24
CA ALA A 43 11.10 -28.02 5.16
C ALA A 43 11.52 -26.76 5.93
N SER A 44 12.82 -26.54 6.15
CA SER A 44 13.33 -25.41 6.93
C SER A 44 13.35 -24.12 6.12
N ALA A 45 13.71 -24.22 4.83
CA ALA A 45 13.65 -23.11 3.88
C ALA A 45 12.24 -22.90 3.29
N GLY A 46 11.30 -23.82 3.56
CA GLY A 46 9.95 -23.78 2.99
C GLY A 46 9.94 -24.05 1.49
N VAL A 47 10.89 -24.81 0.97
CA VAL A 47 11.04 -25.10 -0.46
C VAL A 47 10.56 -26.50 -0.76
N TYR A 48 9.70 -26.62 -1.78
CA TYR A 48 9.30 -27.90 -2.34
C TYR A 48 9.21 -27.80 -3.86
N LYS A 49 9.89 -28.69 -4.58
CA LYS A 49 9.87 -28.78 -6.05
C LYS A 49 9.55 -30.22 -6.44
N ARG A 50 8.55 -30.41 -7.30
CA ARG A 50 8.14 -31.71 -7.87
C ARG A 50 7.85 -31.56 -9.37
N PRO A 51 8.86 -31.68 -10.25
CA PRO A 51 8.65 -31.98 -11.65
C PRO A 51 8.17 -33.43 -11.84
N VAL A 52 7.14 -33.61 -12.66
CA VAL A 52 6.59 -34.91 -13.06
C VAL A 52 6.94 -35.14 -14.51
N LEU A 53 7.49 -36.32 -14.80
CA LEU A 53 8.10 -36.70 -16.05
C LEU A 53 7.38 -37.91 -16.65
N LYS A 54 7.34 -37.96 -17.99
CA LYS A 54 6.98 -39.14 -18.77
C LYS A 54 7.84 -39.14 -20.04
N ASP A 55 8.45 -40.28 -20.36
CA ASP A 55 9.33 -40.44 -21.53
C ASP A 55 10.43 -39.35 -21.63
N ASP A 56 11.09 -39.04 -20.49
CA ASP A 56 12.10 -37.98 -20.33
C ASP A 56 11.63 -36.59 -20.78
N ARG A 57 10.33 -36.29 -20.61
CA ARG A 57 9.72 -34.97 -20.84
C ARG A 57 8.89 -34.55 -19.65
N ILE A 58 8.86 -33.25 -19.37
CA ILE A 58 8.05 -32.69 -18.29
C ILE A 58 6.57 -32.68 -18.70
N ILE A 59 5.74 -33.37 -17.93
CA ILE A 59 4.28 -33.35 -18.07
C ILE A 59 3.59 -32.50 -17.00
N GLY A 60 4.24 -32.29 -15.86
CA GLY A 60 3.73 -31.43 -14.79
C GLY A 60 4.82 -30.87 -13.89
N THR A 61 4.51 -29.82 -13.15
CA THR A 61 5.43 -29.26 -12.15
C THR A 61 4.65 -28.62 -11.02
N VAL A 62 5.06 -28.90 -9.78
CA VAL A 62 4.58 -28.23 -8.58
C VAL A 62 5.78 -27.61 -7.86
N LEU A 63 5.78 -26.30 -7.67
CA LEU A 63 6.79 -25.56 -6.93
C LEU A 63 6.12 -24.81 -5.78
N TYR A 64 6.72 -24.87 -4.61
CA TYR A 64 6.32 -24.17 -3.40
C TYR A 64 7.55 -23.51 -2.74
N GLY A 65 7.38 -22.28 -2.26
CA GLY A 65 8.45 -21.45 -1.71
C GLY A 65 9.27 -20.77 -2.81
N GLU A 66 10.05 -21.57 -3.56
CA GLU A 66 10.90 -21.06 -4.65
C GLU A 66 10.24 -21.32 -6.01
N THR A 67 9.56 -20.30 -6.55
CA THR A 67 8.78 -20.43 -7.80
C THR A 67 9.38 -19.76 -9.03
N ALA A 68 10.61 -19.22 -8.91
CA ALA A 68 11.24 -18.42 -9.96
C ALA A 68 11.41 -19.19 -11.29
N ASP A 69 11.76 -20.48 -11.22
CA ASP A 69 11.95 -21.35 -12.39
C ASP A 69 10.65 -21.85 -13.01
N GLY A 70 9.47 -21.52 -12.45
CA GLY A 70 8.19 -22.04 -12.93
C GLY A 70 7.95 -21.76 -14.42
N ALA A 71 8.33 -20.58 -14.90
CA ALA A 71 8.22 -20.22 -16.32
C ALA A 71 9.13 -21.09 -17.21
N TRP A 72 10.32 -21.45 -16.73
CA TRP A 72 11.27 -22.29 -17.45
C TRP A 72 10.76 -23.74 -17.55
N PHE A 73 10.24 -24.31 -16.46
CA PHE A 73 9.61 -25.64 -16.50
C PHE A 73 8.40 -25.68 -17.45
N ASN A 74 7.62 -24.60 -17.51
CA ASN A 74 6.50 -24.48 -18.46
C ASN A 74 6.97 -24.44 -19.92
N ASP A 75 8.07 -23.74 -20.18
CA ASP A 75 8.67 -23.68 -21.52
C ASP A 75 9.16 -25.07 -21.97
N LEU A 76 9.87 -25.80 -21.08
CA LEU A 76 10.31 -27.18 -21.35
C LEU A 76 9.14 -28.12 -21.65
N LYS A 77 8.03 -28.02 -20.90
CA LYS A 77 6.80 -28.78 -21.17
C LYS A 77 6.19 -28.39 -22.52
N LYS A 78 6.01 -27.10 -22.81
CA LYS A 78 5.41 -26.62 -24.05
C LYS A 78 6.20 -27.08 -25.28
N LYS A 79 7.52 -27.02 -25.20
CA LYS A 79 8.44 -27.46 -26.27
C LYS A 79 8.58 -28.97 -26.36
N GLN A 80 8.04 -29.71 -25.39
CA GLN A 80 8.28 -31.14 -25.24
C GLN A 80 9.78 -31.40 -25.29
N THR A 81 10.58 -30.74 -24.44
CA THR A 81 12.05 -30.88 -24.49
C THR A 81 12.46 -32.22 -23.86
N ASP A 82 13.39 -32.93 -24.49
CA ASP A 82 14.02 -34.12 -23.89
C ASP A 82 14.97 -33.66 -22.79
N ILE A 83 14.76 -34.13 -21.55
CA ILE A 83 15.50 -33.69 -20.38
C ILE A 83 16.62 -34.64 -19.97
N SER A 84 16.90 -35.70 -20.74
CA SER A 84 17.81 -36.79 -20.37
C SER A 84 19.21 -36.29 -19.96
N GLU A 85 19.78 -35.33 -20.70
CA GLU A 85 21.12 -34.79 -20.44
C GLU A 85 21.18 -33.88 -19.20
N MET A 86 20.06 -33.28 -18.81
CA MET A 86 19.96 -32.34 -17.69
C MET A 86 19.26 -32.91 -16.47
N ARG A 87 18.88 -34.19 -16.50
CA ARG A 87 17.98 -34.80 -15.52
C ARG A 87 18.46 -34.66 -14.09
N ASP A 88 19.75 -34.87 -13.84
CA ASP A 88 20.35 -34.85 -12.50
C ASP A 88 20.39 -33.46 -11.87
N THR A 89 20.40 -32.41 -12.69
CA THR A 89 20.47 -31.01 -12.25
C THR A 89 19.15 -30.27 -12.46
N LEU A 90 18.19 -30.86 -13.17
CA LEU A 90 16.91 -30.27 -13.57
C LEU A 90 16.19 -29.59 -12.40
N ILE A 91 16.21 -30.22 -11.23
CA ILE A 91 15.48 -29.74 -10.06
C ILE A 91 16.06 -28.47 -9.42
N PHE A 92 17.32 -28.15 -9.71
CA PHE A 92 17.97 -26.93 -9.23
C PHE A 92 17.71 -25.72 -10.13
N GLY A 93 16.98 -25.91 -11.23
CA GLY A 93 16.52 -24.82 -12.10
C GLY A 93 17.48 -24.50 -13.25
N GLN A 94 17.12 -23.48 -14.02
CA GLN A 94 17.80 -23.14 -15.28
C GLN A 94 19.27 -22.78 -15.07
N SER A 95 19.60 -22.16 -13.93
CA SER A 95 20.95 -21.70 -13.60
C SER A 95 21.99 -22.83 -13.46
N TYR A 96 21.54 -24.07 -13.21
CA TYR A 96 22.40 -25.23 -13.05
C TYR A 96 22.66 -26.01 -14.36
N GLN A 97 22.11 -25.54 -15.48
CA GLN A 97 22.24 -26.22 -16.78
C GLN A 97 23.49 -25.84 -17.58
N GLY A 98 24.38 -25.04 -16.98
CA GLY A 98 25.57 -24.55 -17.65
C GLY A 98 25.24 -23.40 -18.61
N GLY A 99 25.99 -22.31 -18.47
CA GLY A 99 25.78 -21.07 -19.19
C GLY A 99 26.06 -19.89 -18.28
N ALA A 100 26.71 -18.84 -18.82
CA ALA A 100 26.79 -17.59 -18.09
C ALA A 100 25.35 -17.14 -17.74
N PRO A 101 25.10 -16.61 -16.53
CA PRO A 101 23.82 -16.00 -16.23
C PRO A 101 23.50 -15.03 -17.36
N LEU A 102 22.42 -15.28 -18.10
CA LEU A 102 22.01 -14.35 -19.14
C LEU A 102 21.83 -13.01 -18.45
N ASP A 103 22.43 -11.97 -19.02
CA ASP A 103 22.16 -10.60 -18.62
C ASP A 103 20.63 -10.45 -18.48
N PRO A 104 20.11 -9.93 -17.35
CA PRO A 104 18.67 -9.84 -17.12
C PRO A 104 17.91 -9.09 -18.20
N MET A 105 18.58 -8.30 -19.06
CA MET A 105 18.00 -7.72 -20.27
C MET A 105 18.05 -8.70 -21.46
N ALA A 106 19.20 -9.35 -21.71
CA ALA A 106 19.34 -10.40 -22.71
C ALA A 106 18.35 -11.57 -22.53
N ALA A 107 18.06 -11.96 -21.28
CA ALA A 107 17.06 -12.98 -20.97
C ALA A 107 15.64 -12.59 -21.44
N VAL A 108 15.26 -11.32 -21.29
CA VAL A 108 13.97 -10.80 -21.75
C VAL A 108 13.95 -10.65 -23.28
N ALA A 109 15.09 -10.26 -23.87
CA ALA A 109 15.25 -10.18 -25.32
C ALA A 109 15.10 -11.56 -26.00
N ALA A 110 15.58 -12.63 -25.37
CA ALA A 110 15.52 -13.99 -25.90
C ALA A 110 14.14 -14.67 -25.80
N LEU A 111 13.19 -14.10 -25.06
CA LEU A 111 11.83 -14.66 -24.96
C LEU A 111 11.13 -14.68 -26.34
N PRO A 112 10.39 -15.75 -26.71
CA PRO A 112 9.59 -15.76 -27.93
C PRO A 112 8.40 -14.78 -27.82
N ASP A 113 7.82 -14.38 -28.95
CA ASP A 113 6.74 -13.38 -28.98
C ASP A 113 5.44 -13.85 -28.28
N ASP A 114 5.19 -15.15 -28.25
CA ASP A 114 4.09 -15.76 -27.52
C ASP A 114 4.37 -15.96 -26.02
N ALA A 115 5.59 -15.65 -25.55
CA ALA A 115 5.96 -15.75 -24.14
C ALA A 115 5.07 -14.84 -23.30
N GLU A 116 4.46 -15.41 -22.27
CA GLU A 116 3.57 -14.69 -21.38
C GLU A 116 4.38 -13.77 -20.44
N ILE A 117 4.03 -12.48 -20.45
CA ILE A 117 4.65 -11.45 -19.61
C ILE A 117 3.73 -11.04 -18.47
N CYS A 118 2.41 -10.95 -18.72
CA CYS A 118 1.42 -10.61 -17.71
C CYS A 118 0.42 -11.74 -17.49
N GLY A 119 0.69 -12.58 -16.48
CA GLY A 119 -0.20 -13.68 -16.08
C GLY A 119 -1.61 -13.27 -15.65
N CYS A 120 -1.79 -12.04 -15.13
CA CYS A 120 -3.11 -11.60 -14.67
C CYS A 120 -4.07 -11.22 -15.81
N ASN A 121 -3.53 -10.83 -16.97
CA ASN A 121 -4.29 -10.33 -18.10
C ASN A 121 -3.99 -11.12 -19.39
N GLY A 122 -3.24 -12.23 -19.28
CA GLY A 122 -2.84 -13.09 -20.41
C GLY A 122 -2.11 -12.33 -21.52
N VAL A 123 -1.18 -11.43 -21.17
CA VAL A 123 -0.50 -10.57 -22.17
C VAL A 123 0.89 -11.13 -22.47
N CYS A 124 1.13 -11.46 -23.73
CA CYS A 124 2.43 -11.94 -24.23
C CYS A 124 3.38 -10.81 -24.67
N LYS A 125 4.65 -11.13 -24.86
CA LYS A 125 5.73 -10.23 -25.31
C LYS A 125 5.37 -9.54 -26.63
N GLY A 126 4.95 -10.30 -27.65
CA GLY A 126 4.63 -9.79 -28.97
C GLY A 126 3.46 -8.79 -28.95
N LYS A 127 2.47 -9.00 -28.07
CA LYS A 127 1.37 -8.04 -27.88
C LYS A 127 1.84 -6.72 -27.26
N ILE A 128 2.84 -6.76 -26.38
CA ILE A 128 3.43 -5.55 -25.79
C ILE A 128 4.28 -4.83 -26.82
N ILE A 129 5.21 -5.54 -27.47
CA ILE A 129 6.10 -4.95 -28.49
C ILE A 129 5.28 -4.39 -29.66
N GLY A 130 4.31 -5.15 -30.18
CA GLY A 130 3.43 -4.71 -31.26
C GLY A 130 2.57 -3.50 -30.88
N ALA A 131 2.17 -3.37 -29.61
CA ALA A 131 1.49 -2.16 -29.15
C ALA A 131 2.44 -0.96 -29.09
N ILE A 132 3.67 -1.15 -28.58
CA ILE A 132 4.69 -0.12 -28.51
C ILE A 132 5.03 0.41 -29.91
N THR A 133 5.36 -0.47 -30.85
CA THR A 133 5.75 -0.09 -32.21
C THR A 133 4.56 0.41 -33.03
N GLY A 134 3.42 -0.29 -32.99
CA GLY A 134 2.25 0.04 -33.79
C GLY A 134 1.53 1.32 -33.38
N LYS A 135 1.67 1.74 -32.11
CA LYS A 135 1.03 2.96 -31.58
C LYS A 135 2.03 4.02 -31.12
N GLY A 136 3.33 3.79 -31.27
CA GLY A 136 4.37 4.72 -30.83
C GLY A 136 4.36 4.99 -29.32
N LEU A 137 4.09 3.98 -28.50
CA LEU A 137 3.97 4.16 -27.05
C LEU A 137 5.34 4.36 -26.42
N THR A 138 5.57 5.46 -25.72
CA THR A 138 6.87 5.78 -25.11
C THR A 138 6.87 5.73 -23.58
N SER A 139 5.71 5.51 -22.95
CA SER A 139 5.57 5.43 -21.49
C SER A 139 4.93 4.13 -20.99
N LEU A 140 5.26 3.75 -19.75
CA LEU A 140 4.69 2.55 -19.12
C LEU A 140 3.16 2.67 -18.93
N ASP A 141 2.67 3.89 -18.68
CA ASP A 141 1.24 4.13 -18.54
C ASP A 141 0.49 3.97 -19.86
N ASP A 142 1.10 4.31 -20.99
CA ASP A 142 0.52 4.05 -22.32
C ASP A 142 0.45 2.54 -22.60
N VAL A 143 1.51 1.80 -22.26
CA VAL A 143 1.51 0.33 -22.37
C VAL A 143 0.41 -0.28 -21.51
N ARG A 144 0.23 0.19 -20.26
CA ARG A 144 -0.86 -0.25 -19.36
C ARG A 144 -2.23 0.06 -19.94
N ALA A 145 -2.43 1.26 -20.49
CA ALA A 145 -3.70 1.69 -21.05
C ALA A 145 -4.13 0.81 -22.25
N HIS A 146 -3.17 0.44 -23.10
CA HIS A 146 -3.46 -0.26 -24.35
C HIS A 146 -3.35 -1.79 -24.29
N THR A 147 -2.52 -2.34 -23.39
CA THR A 147 -2.30 -3.80 -23.29
C THR A 147 -2.88 -4.41 -22.03
N LYS A 148 -3.16 -3.60 -21.00
CA LYS A 148 -3.45 -4.02 -19.62
C LYS A 148 -2.29 -4.73 -18.91
N ALA A 149 -1.14 -4.97 -19.55
CA ALA A 149 0.05 -5.46 -18.86
C ALA A 149 0.44 -4.48 -17.74
N SER A 150 0.87 -4.98 -16.58
CA SER A 150 1.21 -4.19 -15.39
C SER A 150 0.05 -3.39 -14.75
N ALA A 151 -1.17 -3.39 -15.30
CA ALA A 151 -2.26 -2.53 -14.82
C ALA A 151 -3.05 -3.10 -13.62
N SER A 152 -2.99 -4.42 -13.38
CA SER A 152 -3.80 -5.10 -12.35
C SER A 152 -3.03 -5.32 -11.04
N CYS A 153 -2.04 -6.22 -11.02
CA CYS A 153 -1.27 -6.54 -9.81
C CYS A 153 0.12 -5.88 -9.75
N GLY A 154 0.65 -5.41 -10.88
CA GLY A 154 1.98 -4.79 -10.99
C GLY A 154 3.18 -5.75 -10.91
N SER A 155 3.00 -7.06 -10.69
CA SER A 155 4.14 -7.98 -10.53
C SER A 155 5.02 -8.10 -11.78
N CYS A 156 4.47 -7.87 -12.97
CA CYS A 156 5.22 -7.88 -14.23
C CYS A 156 5.79 -6.51 -14.63
N THR A 157 5.66 -5.45 -13.82
CA THR A 157 6.11 -4.09 -14.19
C THR A 157 7.57 -4.08 -14.66
N GLY A 158 8.48 -4.70 -13.91
CA GLY A 158 9.90 -4.71 -14.30
C GLY A 158 10.18 -5.43 -15.63
N LEU A 159 9.40 -6.47 -15.97
CA LEU A 159 9.51 -7.14 -17.28
C LEU A 159 8.98 -6.25 -18.40
N VAL A 160 7.87 -5.53 -18.17
CA VAL A 160 7.33 -4.58 -19.14
C VAL A 160 8.30 -3.43 -19.39
N GLU A 161 8.90 -2.87 -18.35
CA GLU A 161 9.91 -1.79 -18.46
C GLU A 161 11.15 -2.27 -19.23
N LYS A 162 11.64 -3.49 -18.99
CA LYS A 162 12.73 -4.09 -19.78
C LYS A 162 12.36 -4.24 -21.26
N LEU A 163 11.14 -4.68 -21.56
CA LEU A 163 10.65 -4.75 -22.95
C LEU A 163 10.56 -3.37 -23.60
N MET A 164 10.19 -2.34 -22.83
CA MET A 164 10.23 -0.96 -23.30
C MET A 164 11.64 -0.50 -23.61
N VAL A 165 12.62 -0.73 -22.72
CA VAL A 165 14.04 -0.44 -22.98
C VAL A 165 14.51 -1.14 -24.25
N LEU A 166 14.20 -2.43 -24.41
CA LEU A 166 14.59 -3.22 -25.59
C LEU A 166 13.95 -2.73 -26.88
N THR A 167 12.70 -2.26 -26.84
CA THR A 167 11.93 -1.88 -28.04
C THR A 167 12.21 -0.43 -28.45
N LEU A 168 12.38 0.47 -27.49
CA LEU A 168 12.51 1.91 -27.69
C LEU A 168 13.96 2.41 -27.63
N GLY A 169 14.89 1.61 -27.08
CA GLY A 169 16.29 2.00 -26.87
C GLY A 169 16.40 3.28 -26.05
N ASP A 170 17.28 4.18 -26.48
CA ASP A 170 17.52 5.49 -25.84
C ASP A 170 16.28 6.40 -25.79
N THR A 171 15.26 6.11 -26.60
CA THR A 171 13.98 6.84 -26.60
C THR A 171 13.16 6.58 -25.34
N TYR A 172 13.37 5.43 -24.68
CA TYR A 172 12.80 5.16 -23.38
C TYR A 172 13.78 5.62 -22.30
N ASN A 173 13.49 6.79 -21.73
CA ASN A 173 14.23 7.31 -20.60
C ASN A 173 13.50 6.97 -19.28
N PRO A 174 13.89 5.91 -18.55
CA PRO A 174 13.32 5.60 -17.25
C PRO A 174 13.60 6.69 -16.19
N ALA A 175 14.59 7.56 -16.44
CA ALA A 175 14.89 8.72 -15.63
C ALA A 175 14.12 9.99 -16.05
N ALA A 176 13.30 9.93 -17.10
CA ALA A 176 12.42 11.04 -17.46
C ALA A 176 11.46 11.33 -16.31
N VAL A 177 11.30 12.62 -15.99
CA VAL A 177 10.39 13.08 -14.94
C VAL A 177 8.99 12.56 -15.27
N GLN A 178 8.51 11.63 -14.46
CA GLN A 178 7.16 11.09 -14.62
C GLN A 178 6.15 12.15 -14.22
N PRO A 179 5.28 12.60 -15.14
CA PRO A 179 4.24 13.55 -14.80
C PRO A 179 3.33 12.98 -13.72
N MET A 180 2.82 13.84 -12.84
CA MET A 180 1.87 13.43 -11.80
C MET A 180 0.61 12.76 -12.37
N CYS A 181 0.14 13.28 -13.51
CA CYS A 181 -0.97 12.73 -14.29
C CYS A 181 -0.98 13.37 -15.68
N SER A 182 -1.94 12.99 -16.53
CA SER A 182 -2.13 13.54 -17.88
C SER A 182 -2.47 15.04 -17.91
N CYS A 183 -2.87 15.64 -16.79
CA CYS A 183 -3.23 17.06 -16.71
C CYS A 183 -2.01 18.00 -16.64
N THR A 184 -0.79 17.50 -16.48
CA THR A 184 0.43 18.31 -16.39
C THR A 184 1.61 17.58 -17.06
N ALA A 185 2.67 18.30 -17.40
CA ALA A 185 3.96 17.70 -17.75
C ALA A 185 4.88 17.56 -16.52
N LEU A 186 4.52 18.20 -15.40
CA LEU A 186 5.38 18.29 -14.22
C LEU A 186 5.26 17.06 -13.32
N GLY A 187 6.40 16.65 -12.76
CA GLY A 187 6.45 15.62 -11.74
C GLY A 187 6.03 16.12 -10.36
N HIS A 188 5.81 15.19 -9.44
CA HIS A 188 5.43 15.50 -8.06
C HIS A 188 6.41 16.45 -7.34
N ASP A 189 7.71 16.18 -7.48
CA ASP A 189 8.75 16.92 -6.74
C ASP A 189 8.88 18.35 -7.25
N GLU A 190 8.73 18.54 -8.57
CA GLU A 190 8.74 19.85 -9.21
C GLU A 190 7.52 20.68 -8.81
N VAL A 191 6.32 20.09 -8.83
CA VAL A 191 5.09 20.77 -8.38
C VAL A 191 5.23 21.23 -6.92
N ARG A 192 5.69 20.36 -6.01
CA ARG A 192 5.92 20.73 -4.61
C ARG A 192 6.90 21.90 -4.48
N ARG A 193 8.03 21.84 -5.20
CA ARG A 193 9.04 22.91 -5.19
C ARG A 193 8.45 24.24 -5.68
N LEU A 194 7.70 24.21 -6.78
CA LEU A 194 7.12 25.40 -7.39
C LEU A 194 5.99 26.01 -6.55
N ILE A 195 5.17 25.21 -5.86
CA ILE A 195 4.18 25.69 -4.89
C ILE A 195 4.84 26.61 -3.85
N LYS A 196 5.95 26.18 -3.26
CA LYS A 196 6.68 26.97 -2.26
C LYS A 196 7.40 28.16 -2.89
N ALA A 197 8.15 27.92 -3.97
CA ALA A 197 8.98 28.95 -4.60
C ALA A 197 8.16 30.12 -5.16
N LYS A 198 6.94 29.87 -5.65
CA LYS A 198 6.03 30.89 -6.18
C LYS A 198 4.96 31.35 -5.18
N GLY A 199 4.96 30.82 -3.95
CA GLY A 199 3.98 31.21 -2.92
C GLY A 199 2.52 30.88 -3.30
N LEU A 200 2.28 29.76 -3.98
CA LEU A 200 0.96 29.39 -4.51
C LEU A 200 0.11 28.75 -3.41
N LYS A 201 -1.02 29.37 -3.08
CA LYS A 201 -1.83 29.03 -1.88
C LYS A 201 -3.21 28.46 -2.18
N THR A 202 -3.57 28.24 -3.44
CA THR A 202 -4.86 27.62 -3.80
C THR A 202 -4.70 26.66 -4.98
N ILE A 203 -5.55 25.63 -5.07
CA ILE A 203 -5.53 24.70 -6.20
C ILE A 203 -5.68 25.43 -7.55
N PRO A 204 -6.61 26.38 -7.73
CA PRO A 204 -6.72 27.16 -8.97
C PRO A 204 -5.45 27.96 -9.29
N ALA A 205 -4.82 28.60 -8.30
CA ALA A 205 -3.58 29.33 -8.53
C ALA A 205 -2.44 28.40 -8.96
N VAL A 206 -2.33 27.21 -8.37
CA VAL A 206 -1.35 26.20 -8.79
C VAL A 206 -1.63 25.74 -10.22
N MET A 207 -2.87 25.42 -10.55
CA MET A 207 -3.23 24.95 -11.89
C MET A 207 -3.00 26.03 -12.95
N GLN A 208 -3.35 27.28 -12.67
CA GLN A 208 -3.16 28.39 -13.61
C GLN A 208 -1.68 28.70 -13.83
N GLU A 209 -0.92 28.89 -12.74
CA GLU A 209 0.48 29.29 -12.80
C GLU A 209 1.39 28.19 -13.36
N LEU A 210 1.05 26.92 -13.13
CA LEU A 210 1.82 25.77 -13.60
C LEU A 210 1.23 25.15 -14.88
N GLU A 211 0.39 25.90 -15.59
CA GLU A 211 -0.15 25.56 -16.91
C GLU A 211 -0.81 24.17 -16.98
N TRP A 212 -1.68 23.87 -16.02
CA TRP A 212 -2.46 22.64 -16.03
C TRP A 212 -3.33 22.58 -17.29
N LYS A 213 -3.28 21.44 -17.98
CA LYS A 213 -4.01 21.20 -19.23
C LYS A 213 -5.52 21.11 -19.04
N THR A 214 -5.99 20.91 -17.80
CA THR A 214 -7.41 20.84 -17.46
C THR A 214 -7.76 21.84 -16.36
N SER A 215 -8.88 22.54 -16.51
CA SER A 215 -9.34 23.59 -15.58
C SER A 215 -9.75 23.06 -14.21
N CYS A 216 -10.16 21.80 -14.11
CA CYS A 216 -10.64 21.19 -12.86
C CYS A 216 -9.69 20.13 -12.29
N GLY A 217 -8.59 19.81 -12.97
CA GLY A 217 -7.73 18.67 -12.65
C GLY A 217 -8.41 17.31 -12.87
N CYS A 218 -7.93 16.28 -12.18
CA CYS A 218 -8.49 14.93 -12.22
C CYS A 218 -8.37 14.25 -10.85
N ALA A 219 -8.90 13.02 -10.72
CA ALA A 219 -8.86 12.23 -9.50
C ALA A 219 -7.45 11.87 -8.98
N LYS A 220 -6.40 12.06 -9.81
CA LYS A 220 -4.99 11.87 -9.39
C LYS A 220 -4.39 13.17 -8.83
N CYS A 221 -4.50 14.28 -9.55
CA CYS A 221 -3.82 15.51 -9.16
C CYS A 221 -4.60 16.34 -8.13
N ARG A 222 -5.93 16.38 -8.16
CA ARG A 222 -6.69 17.18 -7.20
C ARG A 222 -6.38 16.81 -5.75
N PRO A 223 -6.42 15.52 -5.34
CA PRO A 223 -6.08 15.15 -3.97
C PRO A 223 -4.61 15.42 -3.63
N ALA A 224 -3.71 15.26 -4.60
CA ALA A 224 -2.29 15.53 -4.42
C ALA A 224 -2.01 17.02 -4.17
N LEU A 225 -2.61 17.90 -5.00
CA LEU A 225 -2.49 19.35 -4.85
C LEU A 225 -3.10 19.81 -3.52
N ASN A 226 -4.28 19.30 -3.15
CA ASN A 226 -4.90 19.56 -1.85
C ASN A 226 -3.95 19.21 -0.71
N TYR A 227 -3.36 18.00 -0.74
CA TYR A 227 -2.42 17.57 0.28
C TYR A 227 -1.15 18.44 0.35
N TYR A 228 -0.54 18.80 -0.77
CA TYR A 228 0.66 19.65 -0.75
C TYR A 228 0.38 21.03 -0.18
N LEU A 229 -0.76 21.63 -0.54
CA LEU A 229 -1.17 22.92 0.00
C LEU A 229 -1.46 22.83 1.51
N VAL A 230 -2.17 21.80 1.99
CA VAL A 230 -2.38 21.55 3.43
C VAL A 230 -1.04 21.37 4.17
N CYS A 231 -0.06 20.75 3.53
CA CYS A 231 1.25 20.49 4.13
C CYS A 231 2.12 21.75 4.19
N ASP A 232 2.15 22.55 3.11
CA ASP A 232 3.05 23.69 2.97
C ASP A 232 2.46 25.01 3.53
N TRP A 233 1.12 25.12 3.59
CA TRP A 233 0.40 26.33 4.05
C TRP A 233 -0.70 26.00 5.08
N PRO A 234 -0.38 25.36 6.23
CA PRO A 234 -1.38 24.83 7.16
C PRO A 234 -2.26 25.92 7.83
N ASP A 235 -1.81 27.17 7.88
CA ASP A 235 -2.50 28.32 8.46
C ASP A 235 -3.23 29.20 7.44
N GLU A 236 -2.88 29.08 6.15
CA GLU A 236 -3.40 29.95 5.09
C GLU A 236 -4.28 29.21 4.07
N TYR A 237 -4.05 27.90 3.85
CA TYR A 237 -4.83 27.11 2.92
C TYR A 237 -6.04 26.46 3.59
N ALA A 238 -7.23 26.76 3.07
CA ALA A 238 -8.45 26.05 3.43
C ALA A 238 -8.53 24.70 2.69
N ASP A 239 -8.50 23.60 3.46
CA ASP A 239 -8.61 22.23 2.94
C ASP A 239 -9.84 22.04 2.04
N ASP A 240 -9.61 21.64 0.78
CA ASP A 240 -10.68 21.36 -0.16
C ASP A 240 -11.20 19.92 0.02
N TYR A 241 -12.26 19.80 0.81
CA TYR A 241 -12.95 18.53 1.07
C TYR A 241 -13.46 17.82 -0.19
N GLN A 242 -13.73 18.53 -1.29
CA GLN A 242 -14.15 17.90 -2.55
C GLN A 242 -12.97 17.23 -3.27
N SER A 243 -11.75 17.69 -3.00
CA SER A 243 -10.52 17.08 -3.49
C SER A 243 -10.10 15.84 -2.68
N ARG A 244 -10.83 15.48 -1.62
CA ARG A 244 -10.59 14.28 -0.82
C ARG A 244 -11.44 13.10 -1.32
N PHE A 245 -10.93 11.89 -1.13
CA PHE A 245 -11.72 10.67 -1.35
C PHE A 245 -12.90 10.63 -0.37
N ILE A 246 -13.99 9.96 -0.75
CA ILE A 246 -15.21 9.88 0.07
C ILE A 246 -14.93 9.48 1.52
N ASN A 247 -14.04 8.51 1.73
CA ASN A 247 -13.68 8.02 3.06
C ASN A 247 -13.05 9.09 3.98
N GLU A 248 -12.39 10.07 3.37
CA GLU A 248 -11.72 11.16 4.04
C GLU A 248 -12.66 12.36 4.17
N ARG A 249 -13.55 12.55 3.21
CA ARG A 249 -14.56 13.62 3.22
C ARG A 249 -15.61 13.44 4.29
N VAL A 250 -16.08 12.20 4.51
CA VAL A 250 -17.09 11.88 5.52
C VAL A 250 -16.53 11.15 6.73
N HIS A 251 -15.20 11.02 6.85
CA HIS A 251 -14.53 10.38 7.99
C HIS A 251 -15.09 9.00 8.40
N ALA A 252 -15.62 8.27 7.42
CA ALA A 252 -16.23 6.95 7.52
C ALA A 252 -15.94 6.20 6.22
N ASN A 253 -15.79 4.88 6.24
CA ASN A 253 -15.36 4.13 5.07
C ASN A 253 -16.53 3.50 4.32
N ILE A 254 -16.66 3.80 3.04
CA ILE A 254 -17.71 3.24 2.19
C ILE A 254 -17.49 1.74 1.95
N GLN A 255 -18.57 0.95 2.04
CA GLN A 255 -18.61 -0.48 1.82
C GLN A 255 -19.16 -0.81 0.42
N LYS A 256 -19.09 -2.09 0.03
CA LYS A 256 -19.53 -2.54 -1.30
C LYS A 256 -21.02 -2.31 -1.58
N ASP A 257 -21.84 -2.35 -0.53
CA ASP A 257 -23.29 -2.12 -0.56
C ASP A 257 -23.67 -0.63 -0.42
N GLY A 258 -22.68 0.28 -0.40
CA GLY A 258 -22.90 1.72 -0.24
C GLY A 258 -23.08 2.17 1.21
N THR A 259 -23.12 1.26 2.19
CA THR A 259 -23.10 1.60 3.62
C THR A 259 -21.71 2.04 4.06
N TYR A 260 -21.58 2.46 5.30
CA TYR A 260 -20.35 2.98 5.88
C TYR A 260 -19.92 2.19 7.10
N SER A 261 -18.63 2.27 7.39
CA SER A 261 -18.03 1.83 8.64
C SER A 261 -17.44 2.99 9.42
N VAL A 262 -17.63 2.97 10.74
CA VAL A 262 -17.08 3.96 11.67
C VAL A 262 -16.22 3.26 12.72
N VAL A 263 -15.09 3.90 13.04
CA VAL A 263 -14.12 3.41 14.02
C VAL A 263 -13.83 4.57 14.97
N PRO A 264 -14.35 4.55 16.20
CA PRO A 264 -13.96 5.51 17.24
C PRO A 264 -12.46 5.45 17.52
N ARG A 265 -11.87 6.58 17.94
CA ARG A 265 -10.49 6.57 18.44
C ARG A 265 -10.46 5.90 19.81
N MET A 266 -9.62 4.88 19.96
CA MET A 266 -9.30 4.24 21.25
C MET A 266 -7.79 4.40 21.44
N TRP A 267 -7.40 5.35 22.29
CA TRP A 267 -6.00 5.77 22.43
C TRP A 267 -5.13 4.62 22.93
N GLY A 268 -4.10 4.25 22.17
CA GLY A 268 -3.25 3.09 22.48
C GLY A 268 -3.98 1.75 22.54
N GLY A 269 -5.24 1.69 22.06
CA GLY A 269 -6.12 0.53 22.19
C GLY A 269 -6.80 0.37 23.56
N VAL A 270 -6.76 1.39 24.41
CA VAL A 270 -7.36 1.39 25.74
C VAL A 270 -8.82 1.83 25.67
N THR A 271 -9.68 1.19 26.48
CA THR A 271 -11.08 1.57 26.65
C THR A 271 -11.61 1.21 28.04
N SER A 272 -12.80 1.70 28.38
CA SER A 272 -13.50 1.48 29.64
C SER A 272 -14.83 0.74 29.46
N ALA A 273 -15.38 0.21 30.56
CA ALA A 273 -16.69 -0.42 30.53
C ALA A 273 -17.82 0.54 30.13
N SER A 274 -17.71 1.84 30.45
CA SER A 274 -18.68 2.86 30.01
C SER A 274 -18.61 3.11 28.50
N GLU A 275 -17.42 3.25 27.95
CA GLU A 275 -17.20 3.39 26.52
C GLU A 275 -17.67 2.17 25.72
N LEU A 276 -17.39 0.96 26.23
CA LEU A 276 -17.86 -0.29 25.62
C LEU A 276 -19.39 -0.40 25.63
N ARG A 277 -20.05 0.02 26.72
CA ARG A 277 -21.52 0.12 26.78
C ARG A 277 -22.04 1.14 25.77
N ALA A 278 -21.44 2.32 25.68
CA ALA A 278 -21.85 3.32 24.70
C ALA A 278 -21.73 2.82 23.25
N ILE A 279 -20.67 2.06 22.93
CA ILE A 279 -20.55 1.40 21.62
C ILE A 279 -21.69 0.38 21.43
N ALA A 280 -21.99 -0.45 22.44
CA ALA A 280 -23.08 -1.42 22.37
C ALA A 280 -24.44 -0.74 22.17
N ASP A 281 -24.72 0.33 22.92
CA ASP A 281 -25.96 1.10 22.82
C ASP A 281 -26.14 1.72 21.42
N VAL A 282 -25.06 2.23 20.81
CA VAL A 282 -25.07 2.72 19.43
C VAL A 282 -25.31 1.59 18.43
N VAL A 283 -24.69 0.43 18.63
CA VAL A 283 -24.88 -0.75 17.78
C VAL A 283 -26.35 -1.18 17.79
N ASP A 284 -26.97 -1.27 18.97
CA ASP A 284 -28.37 -1.66 19.12
C ASP A 284 -29.31 -0.59 18.54
N LYS A 285 -29.08 0.70 18.85
CA LYS A 285 -29.95 1.82 18.42
C LYS A 285 -30.03 1.97 16.90
N PHE A 286 -28.92 1.77 16.21
CA PHE A 286 -28.84 1.92 14.74
C PHE A 286 -28.88 0.58 14.01
N GLU A 287 -29.17 -0.52 14.72
CA GLU A 287 -29.26 -1.88 14.17
C GLU A 287 -28.01 -2.27 13.35
N ILE A 288 -26.82 -1.92 13.87
CA ILE A 288 -25.55 -2.10 13.16
C ILE A 288 -25.24 -3.60 13.07
N PRO A 289 -25.18 -4.19 11.86
CA PRO A 289 -25.18 -5.64 11.69
C PRO A 289 -23.85 -6.31 12.06
N MET A 290 -22.74 -5.59 12.09
CA MET A 290 -21.43 -6.18 12.38
C MET A 290 -20.54 -5.24 13.19
N VAL A 291 -19.98 -5.81 14.26
CA VAL A 291 -18.93 -5.19 15.09
C VAL A 291 -17.66 -6.04 14.98
N LYS A 292 -16.51 -5.42 14.68
CA LYS A 292 -15.25 -6.13 14.43
C LYS A 292 -14.07 -5.51 15.16
N VAL A 293 -13.30 -6.32 15.87
CA VAL A 293 -12.01 -5.90 16.44
C VAL A 293 -10.96 -5.83 15.33
N THR A 294 -10.27 -4.70 15.25
CA THR A 294 -9.28 -4.41 14.22
C THR A 294 -7.86 -4.74 14.70
N GLY A 295 -6.95 -5.01 13.74
CA GLY A 295 -5.53 -5.21 14.05
C GLY A 295 -4.81 -3.98 14.64
N GLY A 296 -5.47 -2.82 14.69
CA GLY A 296 -5.00 -1.61 15.38
C GLY A 296 -5.57 -1.45 16.78
N GLN A 297 -6.10 -2.51 17.40
CA GLN A 297 -6.70 -2.49 18.75
C GLN A 297 -7.88 -1.52 18.88
N ARG A 298 -8.76 -1.49 17.86
CA ARG A 298 -9.96 -0.66 17.84
C ARG A 298 -11.18 -1.45 17.43
N ILE A 299 -12.37 -0.92 17.72
CA ILE A 299 -13.66 -1.50 17.36
C ILE A 299 -14.21 -0.81 16.10
N ASP A 300 -14.54 -1.61 15.09
CA ASP A 300 -15.12 -1.18 13.81
C ASP A 300 -16.60 -1.59 13.74
N MET A 301 -17.47 -0.63 13.42
CA MET A 301 -18.91 -0.81 13.29
C MET A 301 -19.29 -0.66 11.82
N LEU A 302 -19.80 -1.74 11.21
CA LEU A 302 -20.02 -1.84 9.75
C LEU A 302 -21.51 -1.97 9.43
N GLY A 303 -21.96 -1.28 8.38
CA GLY A 303 -23.34 -1.36 7.88
C GLY A 303 -24.18 -0.10 8.15
N ILE A 304 -23.54 1.03 8.45
CA ILE A 304 -24.23 2.27 8.82
C ILE A 304 -24.63 3.02 7.55
N ARG A 305 -25.89 3.45 7.43
CA ARG A 305 -26.33 4.28 6.30
C ARG A 305 -25.68 5.66 6.36
N LYS A 306 -25.47 6.31 5.22
CA LYS A 306 -24.75 7.59 5.15
C LYS A 306 -25.44 8.67 6.01
N GLU A 307 -26.75 8.72 5.92
CA GLU A 307 -27.64 9.64 6.62
C GLU A 307 -27.63 9.48 8.14
N ASP A 308 -27.28 8.29 8.64
CA ASP A 308 -27.22 8.01 10.08
C ASP A 308 -25.88 8.42 10.70
N LEU A 309 -24.85 8.67 9.88
CA LEU A 309 -23.50 9.00 10.37
C LEU A 309 -23.50 10.18 11.37
N PRO A 310 -24.19 11.31 11.13
CA PRO A 310 -24.22 12.40 12.12
C PRO A 310 -24.83 11.99 13.46
N ALA A 311 -25.88 11.16 13.45
CA ALA A 311 -26.55 10.72 14.68
C ALA A 311 -25.70 9.70 15.44
N VAL A 312 -25.08 8.75 14.74
CA VAL A 312 -24.11 7.80 15.31
C VAL A 312 -22.95 8.54 15.99
N TRP A 313 -22.37 9.54 15.32
CA TRP A 313 -21.28 10.32 15.91
C TRP A 313 -21.71 11.26 17.02
N ALA A 314 -22.96 11.72 17.03
CA ALA A 314 -23.51 12.48 18.16
C ALA A 314 -23.55 11.63 19.44
N ASP A 315 -24.00 10.38 19.35
CA ASP A 315 -24.07 9.46 20.50
C ASP A 315 -22.66 9.02 20.95
N LEU A 316 -21.78 8.66 20.01
CA LEU A 316 -20.39 8.33 20.32
C LEU A 316 -19.65 9.51 20.95
N GLY A 317 -19.90 10.73 20.46
CA GLY A 317 -19.32 11.96 20.99
C GLY A 317 -19.74 12.27 22.43
N GLN A 318 -21.00 11.96 22.80
CA GLN A 318 -21.46 12.09 24.20
C GLN A 318 -20.70 11.17 25.16
N ALA A 319 -20.24 10.01 24.67
CA ALA A 319 -19.39 9.10 25.42
C ALA A 319 -17.90 9.49 25.43
N GLY A 320 -17.53 10.60 24.78
CA GLY A 320 -16.16 11.11 24.73
C GLY A 320 -15.32 10.61 23.55
N PHE A 321 -15.92 9.87 22.61
CA PHE A 321 -15.20 9.43 21.42
C PHE A 321 -15.00 10.56 20.40
N VAL A 322 -13.85 10.53 19.74
CA VAL A 322 -13.55 11.34 18.55
C VAL A 322 -13.34 10.44 17.32
N SER A 323 -13.33 11.02 16.13
CA SER A 323 -13.04 10.26 14.90
C SER A 323 -11.72 9.50 15.00
N GLY A 324 -11.77 8.18 14.77
CA GLY A 324 -10.58 7.35 14.68
C GLY A 324 -9.79 7.53 13.38
N HIS A 325 -10.27 8.35 12.43
CA HIS A 325 -9.60 8.61 11.14
C HIS A 325 -9.09 7.33 10.46
N ALA A 326 -9.84 6.22 10.58
CA ALA A 326 -9.32 4.88 10.32
C ALA A 326 -8.89 4.65 8.86
N TYR A 327 -9.37 5.49 7.94
CA TYR A 327 -9.13 5.40 6.51
C TYR A 327 -8.45 6.64 5.91
N ALA A 328 -8.12 7.63 6.74
CA ALA A 328 -7.38 8.83 6.35
C ALA A 328 -6.01 8.50 5.72
N LYS A 329 -5.54 9.38 4.83
CA LYS A 329 -4.09 9.54 4.56
C LYS A 329 -3.51 10.40 5.69
N GLY A 330 -3.32 9.76 6.83
CA GLY A 330 -2.93 10.40 8.09
C GLY A 330 -2.52 9.35 9.10
N LEU A 331 -2.30 9.78 10.35
CA LEU A 331 -2.13 8.85 11.47
C LEU A 331 -3.43 8.09 11.74
N ARG A 332 -3.38 6.77 11.58
CA ARG A 332 -4.54 5.89 11.83
C ARG A 332 -4.62 5.38 13.25
N THR A 333 -3.52 4.88 13.79
CA THR A 333 -3.47 4.22 15.10
C THR A 333 -2.02 4.11 15.56
N VAL A 334 -1.84 4.14 16.89
CA VAL A 334 -0.63 3.68 17.56
C VAL A 334 -0.99 2.42 18.34
N LYS A 335 -0.55 1.25 17.86
CA LYS A 335 -0.78 -0.04 18.52
C LYS A 335 0.19 -0.18 19.70
N THR A 336 -0.28 -0.61 20.87
CA THR A 336 0.59 -0.81 22.04
C THR A 336 0.51 -2.24 22.56
N CYS A 337 1.53 -2.70 23.29
CA CYS A 337 1.33 -3.81 24.22
C CYS A 337 1.07 -3.25 25.62
N VAL A 338 0.72 -4.11 26.57
CA VAL A 338 0.39 -3.70 27.94
C VAL A 338 1.58 -3.24 28.79
N GLY A 339 2.80 -3.23 28.21
CA GLY A 339 3.99 -2.62 28.82
C GLY A 339 4.37 -3.15 30.21
N SER A 340 5.15 -2.36 30.94
CA SER A 340 5.51 -2.59 32.34
C SER A 340 4.31 -2.47 33.30
N ASP A 341 3.19 -1.89 32.85
CA ASP A 341 1.99 -1.74 33.68
C ASP A 341 1.38 -3.08 34.07
N TRP A 342 1.45 -4.08 33.18
CA TRP A 342 0.81 -5.38 33.39
C TRP A 342 1.68 -6.58 33.02
N CYS A 343 2.57 -6.46 32.03
CA CYS A 343 3.34 -7.60 31.56
C CYS A 343 4.57 -7.83 32.44
N ARG A 344 4.76 -9.07 32.91
CA ARG A 344 5.96 -9.48 33.65
C ARG A 344 7.28 -9.33 32.88
N PHE A 345 7.22 -9.13 31.56
CA PHE A 345 8.36 -8.90 30.68
C PHE A 345 8.43 -7.46 30.16
N GLY A 346 7.48 -6.61 30.54
CA GLY A 346 7.46 -5.22 30.13
C GLY A 346 8.66 -4.50 30.72
N THR A 347 9.55 -4.01 29.85
CA THR A 347 10.74 -3.28 30.26
C THR A 347 10.40 -1.82 30.55
N GLN A 348 9.53 -1.22 29.74
CA GLN A 348 9.08 0.16 29.93
C GLN A 348 7.57 0.31 29.64
N ASP A 349 7.02 1.48 29.97
CA ASP A 349 5.63 1.84 29.70
C ASP A 349 5.40 2.11 28.21
N SER A 350 4.99 1.06 27.48
CA SER A 350 4.59 1.21 26.08
C SER A 350 3.20 1.80 25.88
N THR A 351 2.30 1.65 26.87
CA THR A 351 0.90 2.08 26.73
C THR A 351 0.83 3.59 26.86
N GLY A 352 1.43 4.17 27.90
CA GLY A 352 1.53 5.61 28.10
C GLY A 352 2.26 6.31 26.96
N LEU A 353 3.45 5.83 26.57
CA LEU A 353 4.19 6.38 25.43
C LEU A 353 3.37 6.32 24.12
N GLY A 354 2.72 5.19 23.85
CA GLY A 354 1.89 5.03 22.65
C GLY A 354 0.70 5.99 22.62
N ILE A 355 -0.01 6.15 23.75
CA ILE A 355 -1.10 7.12 23.90
C ILE A 355 -0.58 8.54 23.70
N ARG A 356 0.58 8.86 24.26
CA ARG A 356 1.21 10.18 24.15
C ARG A 356 1.53 10.52 22.70
N ILE A 357 2.17 9.61 21.96
CA ILE A 357 2.44 9.77 20.52
C ILE A 357 1.13 9.94 19.75
N GLU A 358 0.12 9.10 20.02
CA GLU A 358 -1.16 9.16 19.31
C GLU A 358 -1.87 10.50 19.52
N LYS A 359 -1.98 10.96 20.77
CA LYS A 359 -2.59 12.26 21.11
C LYS A 359 -1.78 13.45 20.59
N PHE A 360 -0.47 13.32 20.46
CA PHE A 360 0.35 14.40 19.91
C PHE A 360 0.15 14.54 18.39
N MET A 361 -0.13 13.44 17.70
CA MET A 361 -0.08 13.38 16.24
C MET A 361 -1.44 13.10 15.57
N TRP A 362 -2.52 12.87 16.32
CA TRP A 362 -3.84 12.66 15.73
C TRP A 362 -4.27 13.87 14.91
N GLY A 363 -5.18 13.66 13.95
CA GLY A 363 -5.62 14.71 13.01
C GLY A 363 -4.59 15.05 11.93
N SER A 364 -3.32 14.68 12.10
CA SER A 364 -2.28 14.98 11.10
C SER A 364 -2.53 14.30 9.76
N TRP A 365 -2.44 15.09 8.69
CA TRP A 365 -2.45 14.61 7.30
C TRP A 365 -1.05 14.26 6.83
N THR A 366 -0.93 13.10 6.19
CA THR A 366 0.31 12.55 5.64
C THR A 366 0.09 12.13 4.18
N PRO A 367 1.15 11.96 3.37
CA PRO A 367 1.00 11.66 1.93
C PRO A 367 0.27 10.34 1.69
N ALA A 368 0.47 9.36 2.58
CA ALA A 368 -0.27 8.10 2.62
C ALA A 368 -0.67 7.76 4.05
N LYS A 369 -1.30 6.59 4.28
CA LYS A 369 -1.61 6.12 5.64
C LYS A 369 -0.34 5.88 6.46
N VAL A 370 -0.37 6.30 7.73
CA VAL A 370 0.67 6.03 8.73
C VAL A 370 0.08 5.22 9.89
N LYS A 371 0.73 4.10 10.20
CA LYS A 371 0.46 3.27 11.38
C LYS A 371 1.72 3.26 12.23
N MET A 372 1.56 3.41 13.53
CA MET A 372 2.67 3.30 14.47
C MET A 372 2.42 2.19 15.49
N ALA A 373 3.48 1.80 16.20
CA ALA A 373 3.33 0.95 17.36
C ALA A 373 4.46 1.13 18.37
N VAL A 374 4.16 0.85 19.63
CA VAL A 374 5.11 0.87 20.75
C VAL A 374 5.04 -0.47 21.47
N SER A 375 6.15 -1.19 21.49
CA SER A 375 6.31 -2.43 22.24
C SER A 375 7.19 -2.17 23.46
N GLY A 376 6.73 -2.58 24.64
CA GLY A 376 7.41 -2.34 25.92
C GLY A 376 8.63 -3.23 26.16
N CYS A 377 8.95 -4.17 25.26
CA CYS A 377 10.14 -5.02 25.29
C CYS A 377 10.45 -5.59 23.90
N PRO A 378 11.64 -6.20 23.69
CA PRO A 378 12.03 -6.81 22.41
C PRO A 378 11.14 -7.96 21.89
N ARG A 379 10.23 -8.50 22.72
CA ARG A 379 9.24 -9.52 22.28
C ARG A 379 8.24 -8.97 21.27
N ASN A 380 8.13 -7.65 21.15
CA ASN A 380 7.47 -6.98 20.04
C ASN A 380 5.98 -7.35 19.83
N CYS A 381 5.21 -7.50 20.92
CA CYS A 381 3.79 -7.85 20.83
C CYS A 381 2.92 -6.83 20.08
N ALA A 382 3.37 -5.57 19.95
CA ALA A 382 2.70 -4.55 19.17
C ALA A 382 3.08 -4.58 17.67
N GLU A 383 3.98 -5.48 17.26
CA GLU A 383 4.48 -5.62 15.88
C GLU A 383 5.11 -4.31 15.35
N ALA A 384 5.86 -3.60 16.18
CA ALA A 384 6.49 -2.32 15.88
C ALA A 384 7.43 -2.39 14.68
N THR A 385 8.14 -3.51 14.51
CA THR A 385 9.11 -3.75 13.43
C THR A 385 8.50 -3.99 12.05
N CYS A 386 7.18 -3.87 11.88
CA CYS A 386 6.52 -3.87 10.56
C CYS A 386 5.56 -2.68 10.36
N LYS A 387 5.57 -1.70 11.28
CA LYS A 387 4.78 -0.47 11.15
C LYS A 387 5.53 0.61 10.37
N ASP A 388 4.82 1.67 9.97
CA ASP A 388 5.44 2.80 9.27
C ASP A 388 6.50 3.47 10.18
N VAL A 389 6.20 3.58 11.48
CA VAL A 389 7.14 3.93 12.56
C VAL A 389 6.88 3.01 13.76
N GLY A 390 7.92 2.49 14.39
CA GLY A 390 7.83 1.59 15.53
C GLY A 390 8.78 1.99 16.66
N VAL A 391 8.43 1.66 17.90
CA VAL A 391 9.32 1.80 19.05
C VAL A 391 9.43 0.46 19.76
N ILE A 392 10.65 0.00 20.00
CA ILE A 392 10.97 -1.13 20.87
C ILE A 392 11.64 -0.57 22.12
N CYS A 393 10.99 -0.73 23.27
CA CYS A 393 11.56 -0.32 24.54
C CYS A 393 12.55 -1.38 25.02
N VAL A 394 13.69 -0.91 25.54
CA VAL A 394 14.76 -1.71 26.16
C VAL A 394 15.22 -1.02 27.45
N ASP A 395 15.99 -1.69 28.30
CA ASP A 395 16.45 -1.09 29.57
C ASP A 395 17.27 0.18 29.34
N SER A 396 17.98 0.25 28.21
CA SER A 396 18.84 1.38 27.85
C SER A 396 18.11 2.56 27.22
N GLY A 397 16.81 2.44 26.89
CA GLY A 397 16.04 3.49 26.22
C GLY A 397 15.02 2.98 25.20
N TYR A 398 14.81 3.75 24.14
CA TYR A 398 13.77 3.53 23.13
C TYR A 398 14.39 3.40 21.74
N GLU A 399 14.41 2.18 21.19
CA GLU A 399 14.88 1.93 19.83
C GLU A 399 13.77 2.29 18.84
N ILE A 400 14.05 3.29 18.01
CA ILE A 400 13.10 3.82 17.02
C ILE A 400 13.35 3.11 15.70
N HIS A 401 12.28 2.63 15.10
CA HIS A 401 12.25 1.93 13.82
C HIS A 401 11.35 2.67 12.84
N PHE A 402 11.62 2.55 11.53
CA PHE A 402 10.79 3.15 10.50
C PHE A 402 10.82 2.37 9.19
N ALA A 403 10.05 2.80 8.19
CA ALA A 403 10.04 2.20 6.85
C ALA A 403 9.53 0.75 6.79
N GLY A 404 8.71 0.32 7.75
CA GLY A 404 8.04 -0.99 7.70
C GLY A 404 6.76 -0.98 6.87
N ALA A 405 6.32 -2.19 6.47
CA ALA A 405 5.00 -2.39 5.87
C ALA A 405 4.45 -3.80 6.14
N ALA A 406 3.16 -3.86 6.43
CA ALA A 406 2.38 -5.10 6.52
C ALA A 406 1.12 -4.97 5.64
N GLY A 407 1.31 -4.99 4.31
CA GLY A 407 0.25 -4.81 3.32
C GLY A 407 0.54 -5.58 2.04
N LEU A 408 0.42 -4.92 0.88
CA LEU A 408 0.80 -5.51 -0.42
C LEU A 408 2.27 -5.94 -0.43
N ASP A 409 3.14 -5.09 0.12
CA ASP A 409 4.52 -5.41 0.43
C ASP A 409 4.62 -5.75 1.92
N ILE A 410 5.35 -6.82 2.25
CA ILE A 410 5.78 -7.14 3.60
C ILE A 410 7.23 -6.70 3.72
N LYS A 411 7.48 -5.76 4.64
CA LYS A 411 8.79 -5.13 4.86
C LYS A 411 9.01 -4.99 6.35
N GLY A 412 10.11 -5.56 6.83
CA GLY A 412 10.68 -5.19 8.11
C GLY A 412 11.12 -3.73 8.10
N THR A 413 11.10 -3.10 9.26
CA THR A 413 11.59 -1.75 9.47
C THR A 413 13.11 -1.67 9.44
N GLU A 414 13.63 -0.49 9.16
CA GLU A 414 15.00 -0.09 9.41
C GLU A 414 15.12 0.53 10.81
N VAL A 415 16.23 0.30 11.50
CA VAL A 415 16.52 0.99 12.77
C VAL A 415 16.90 2.43 12.46
N LEU A 416 16.19 3.39 13.02
CA LEU A 416 16.52 4.82 12.95
C LEU A 416 17.64 5.15 13.95
N GLY A 417 17.47 4.72 15.21
CA GLY A 417 18.44 4.94 16.29
C GLY A 417 17.84 4.67 17.67
N LEU A 418 18.68 4.78 18.70
CA LEU A 418 18.31 4.59 20.12
C LEU A 418 18.37 5.93 20.85
N VAL A 419 17.30 6.28 21.55
CA VAL A 419 17.22 7.49 22.40
C VAL A 419 16.97 7.11 23.87
N ARG A 420 17.23 8.02 24.80
CA ARG A 420 17.20 7.71 26.24
C ARG A 420 15.85 7.95 26.88
N THR A 421 15.10 8.94 26.39
CA THR A 421 13.85 9.39 27.02
C THR A 421 12.66 9.34 26.07
N GLU A 422 11.45 9.31 26.63
CA GLU A 422 10.21 9.42 25.85
C GLU A 422 10.11 10.75 25.10
N ASP A 423 10.62 11.83 25.70
CA ASP A 423 10.61 13.17 25.10
C ASP A 423 11.47 13.18 23.83
N GLU A 424 12.67 12.58 23.90
CA GLU A 424 13.51 12.40 22.73
C GLU A 424 12.83 11.49 21.71
N ALA A 425 12.22 10.38 22.12
CA ALA A 425 11.54 9.48 21.20
C ALA A 425 10.41 10.19 20.45
N LEU A 426 9.59 10.96 21.15
CA LEU A 426 8.53 11.77 20.57
C LEU A 426 9.09 12.81 19.59
N GLU A 427 10.14 13.55 19.98
CA GLU A 427 10.78 14.56 19.12
C GLU A 427 11.25 13.94 17.79
N HIS A 428 11.96 12.82 17.85
CA HIS A 428 12.51 12.15 16.67
C HIS A 428 11.41 11.57 15.77
N ILE A 429 10.38 10.94 16.34
CA ILE A 429 9.25 10.38 15.59
C ILE A 429 8.45 11.47 14.88
N VAL A 430 8.21 12.58 15.57
CA VAL A 430 7.48 13.74 15.03
C VAL A 430 8.30 14.40 13.92
N ALA A 431 9.59 14.62 14.13
CA ALA A 431 10.49 15.19 13.14
C ALA A 431 10.59 14.30 11.89
N LEU A 432 10.76 12.98 12.06
CA LEU A 432 10.75 12.01 10.96
C LEU A 432 9.44 12.09 10.18
N THR A 433 8.30 12.16 10.88
CA THR A 433 7.00 12.25 10.24
C THR A 433 6.84 13.56 9.48
N GLN A 434 7.34 14.69 9.99
CA GLN A 434 7.33 15.95 9.25
C GLN A 434 8.22 15.91 8.01
N MET A 435 9.42 15.34 8.11
CA MET A 435 10.30 15.14 6.97
C MET A 435 9.60 14.31 5.89
N TYR A 436 8.91 13.24 6.28
CA TYR A 436 8.08 12.44 5.38
C TYR A 436 6.94 13.27 4.77
N ARG A 437 6.21 14.08 5.55
CA ARG A 437 5.13 14.96 5.03
C ARG A 437 5.63 15.94 3.96
N GLU A 438 6.80 16.52 4.19
CA GLU A 438 7.37 17.55 3.32
C GLU A 438 8.01 16.97 2.04
N GLN A 439 8.52 15.75 2.08
CA GLN A 439 9.34 15.20 0.98
C GLN A 439 8.68 14.09 0.17
N ALA A 440 7.69 13.38 0.73
CA ALA A 440 7.04 12.29 0.01
C ALA A 440 5.98 12.80 -0.97
N ARG A 441 5.86 12.04 -2.06
CA ARG A 441 4.83 12.23 -3.08
C ARG A 441 3.49 11.77 -2.51
N TYR A 442 2.39 12.40 -2.91
CA TYR A 442 1.05 11.96 -2.48
C TYR A 442 0.83 10.48 -2.84
N LEU A 443 0.29 9.70 -1.90
CA LEU A 443 0.17 8.24 -1.89
C LEU A 443 1.48 7.43 -1.85
N GLU A 444 2.63 8.06 -1.72
CA GLU A 444 3.90 7.38 -1.49
C GLU A 444 3.98 6.91 -0.03
N ARG A 445 4.06 5.59 0.19
CA ARG A 445 4.23 5.01 1.53
C ARG A 445 5.63 5.30 2.07
N ILE A 446 5.77 5.40 3.40
CA ILE A 446 7.04 5.78 4.04
C ILE A 446 8.23 4.90 3.64
N TYR A 447 8.04 3.59 3.43
CA TYR A 447 9.12 2.70 2.98
C TYR A 447 9.58 2.95 1.53
N LYS A 448 8.66 3.40 0.65
CA LYS A 448 9.01 3.80 -0.72
C LYS A 448 9.74 5.14 -0.72
N TRP A 449 9.26 6.07 0.10
CA TRP A 449 9.92 7.35 0.33
C TRP A 449 11.33 7.16 0.90
N ALA A 450 11.49 6.32 1.93
CA ALA A 450 12.78 6.03 2.53
C ALA A 450 13.76 5.40 1.53
N LYS A 451 13.27 4.48 0.68
CA LYS A 451 14.07 3.93 -0.43
C LYS A 451 14.50 5.01 -1.44
N ARG A 452 13.64 5.99 -1.73
CA ARG A 452 13.91 7.05 -2.70
C ARG A 452 14.89 8.11 -2.15
N VAL A 453 14.73 8.51 -0.90
CA VAL A 453 15.57 9.53 -0.25
C VAL A 453 16.90 8.96 0.24
N GLY A 454 16.90 7.69 0.67
CA GLY A 454 18.06 7.03 1.25
C GLY A 454 17.97 7.00 2.79
N ILE A 455 18.16 5.83 3.37
CA ILE A 455 18.06 5.61 4.83
C ILE A 455 19.14 6.41 5.57
N GLU A 456 20.37 6.43 5.05
CA GLU A 456 21.49 7.14 5.68
C GLU A 456 21.28 8.66 5.66
N GLU A 457 20.67 9.19 4.60
CA GLU A 457 20.29 10.60 4.52
C GLU A 457 19.25 10.96 5.59
N ILE A 458 18.24 10.11 5.76
CA ILE A 458 17.19 10.28 6.77
C ILE A 458 17.77 10.20 8.19
N LYS A 459 18.62 9.21 8.45
CA LYS A 459 19.34 9.07 9.73
C LYS A 459 20.17 10.30 10.04
N ARG A 460 20.95 10.78 9.06
CA ARG A 460 21.77 11.99 9.26
C ARG A 460 20.92 13.20 9.65
N GLN A 461 19.79 13.42 8.99
CA GLN A 461 18.95 14.59 9.29
C GLN A 461 18.16 14.46 10.60
N ILE A 462 17.76 13.25 10.99
CA ILE A 462 16.90 13.04 12.16
C ILE A 462 17.71 12.72 13.41
N MET A 463 18.76 11.91 13.32
CA MET A 463 19.59 11.51 14.47
C MET A 463 20.75 12.49 14.68
N ASP A 464 21.51 12.78 13.62
CA ASP A 464 22.82 13.44 13.75
C ASP A 464 22.72 14.98 13.68
N ASP A 465 21.72 15.52 12.97
CA ASP A 465 21.50 16.96 12.78
C ASP A 465 20.38 17.48 13.69
N GLY A 466 20.76 17.86 14.91
CA GLY A 466 19.80 18.32 15.93
C GLY A 466 19.06 19.60 15.56
N GLU A 467 19.67 20.50 14.78
CA GLU A 467 19.03 21.73 14.32
C GLU A 467 17.92 21.43 13.31
N LYS A 468 18.21 20.59 12.29
CA LYS A 468 17.19 20.16 11.34
C LYS A 468 16.08 19.36 12.00
N ARG A 469 16.40 18.42 12.88
CA ARG A 469 15.39 17.66 13.65
C ARG A 469 14.45 18.60 14.38
N ARG A 470 14.98 19.57 15.12
CA ARG A 470 14.17 20.53 15.88
C ARG A 470 13.32 21.41 14.95
N ALA A 471 13.85 21.85 13.82
CA ALA A 471 13.09 22.62 12.84
C ALA A 471 11.92 21.80 12.24
N TYR A 472 12.11 20.51 11.97
CA TYR A 472 11.03 19.62 11.55
C TYR A 472 9.97 19.46 12.65
N TYR A 473 10.40 19.26 13.90
CA TYR A 473 9.50 19.16 15.03
C TYR A 473 8.62 20.41 15.20
N GLU A 474 9.23 21.60 15.17
CA GLU A 474 8.52 22.88 15.31
C GLU A 474 7.49 23.11 14.20
N ARG A 475 7.83 22.80 12.94
CA ARG A 475 6.88 22.89 11.82
C ARG A 475 5.72 21.90 11.95
N PHE A 476 5.98 20.70 12.46
CA PHE A 476 4.90 19.75 12.77
C PHE A 476 3.96 20.34 13.82
N VAL A 477 4.50 20.80 14.95
CA VAL A 477 3.74 21.41 16.05
C VAL A 477 2.90 22.59 15.56
N PHE A 478 3.49 23.47 14.75
CA PHE A 478 2.77 24.58 14.14
C PHE A 478 1.56 24.08 13.32
N SER A 479 1.76 23.08 12.45
CA SER A 479 0.68 22.54 11.63
C SER A 479 -0.45 21.86 12.44
N GLN A 480 -0.14 21.29 13.62
CA GLN A 480 -1.17 20.62 14.44
C GLN A 480 -2.17 21.59 15.06
N LYS A 481 -1.81 22.87 15.22
CA LYS A 481 -2.73 23.93 15.69
C LYS A 481 -3.99 24.06 14.84
N PHE A 482 -3.92 23.62 13.58
CA PHE A 482 -5.00 23.74 12.60
C PHE A 482 -5.62 22.38 12.20
N ALA A 483 -4.95 21.26 12.49
CA ALA A 483 -5.36 19.93 12.05
C ALA A 483 -6.10 19.11 13.14
N GLN A 484 -5.88 19.40 14.42
CA GLN A 484 -6.44 18.65 15.55
C GLN A 484 -7.87 19.08 15.91
N VAL A 485 -8.75 19.09 14.92
CA VAL A 485 -10.17 19.35 15.07
C VAL A 485 -10.92 18.04 14.86
N ASP A 486 -11.79 17.65 15.80
CA ASP A 486 -12.64 16.49 15.58
C ASP A 486 -13.66 16.83 14.47
N PRO A 487 -13.64 16.12 13.32
CA PRO A 487 -14.48 16.46 12.18
C PRO A 487 -15.98 16.32 12.45
N TRP A 488 -16.38 15.59 13.49
CA TRP A 488 -17.79 15.37 13.83
C TRP A 488 -18.34 16.43 14.77
N SER A 489 -17.52 17.04 15.62
CA SER A 489 -17.93 18.14 16.52
C SER A 489 -18.74 19.23 15.80
N GLU A 490 -18.29 19.69 14.63
CA GLU A 490 -19.02 20.70 13.83
C GLU A 490 -20.15 20.08 12.97
N ARG A 491 -19.96 18.88 12.43
CA ARG A 491 -20.95 18.23 11.55
C ARG A 491 -22.21 17.82 12.30
N VAL A 492 -22.08 17.37 13.55
CA VAL A 492 -23.20 17.07 14.45
C VAL A 492 -24.06 18.33 14.69
N SER A 493 -23.44 19.51 14.82
CA SER A 493 -24.14 20.78 14.96
C SER A 493 -24.86 21.24 13.68
N GLY A 494 -24.47 20.69 12.53
CA GLY A 494 -25.18 20.84 11.26
C GLY A 494 -24.38 21.41 10.10
N LYS A 495 -23.08 21.61 10.25
CA LYS A 495 -22.19 21.92 9.14
C LYS A 495 -22.26 20.82 8.09
N ASP A 496 -22.38 21.21 6.82
CA ASP A 496 -22.47 20.31 5.66
C ASP A 496 -23.62 19.27 5.71
N LYS A 497 -24.73 19.58 6.40
CA LYS A 497 -25.93 18.70 6.48
C LYS A 497 -26.41 18.17 5.12
N HIS A 498 -26.20 18.92 4.03
CA HIS A 498 -26.57 18.51 2.68
C HIS A 498 -25.84 17.24 2.19
N GLU A 499 -24.63 16.96 2.68
CA GLU A 499 -23.86 15.76 2.32
C GLU A 499 -24.48 14.45 2.84
N PHE A 500 -25.29 14.53 3.89
CA PHE A 500 -25.90 13.38 4.58
C PHE A 500 -27.40 13.26 4.31
N ARG A 501 -27.97 14.15 3.51
CA ARG A 501 -29.36 14.02 3.07
C ARG A 501 -29.42 13.02 1.93
N PRO A 502 -30.27 11.98 2.00
CA PRO A 502 -30.55 11.14 0.84
C PRO A 502 -30.98 12.02 -0.33
N MET A 503 -30.54 11.67 -1.54
CA MET A 503 -31.15 12.24 -2.73
C MET A 503 -32.64 11.88 -2.72
N ALA A 504 -33.50 12.83 -3.09
CA ALA A 504 -34.92 12.55 -3.22
C ALA A 504 -35.11 11.36 -4.18
N SER A 505 -35.82 10.32 -3.74
CA SER A 505 -36.21 9.23 -4.62
C SER A 505 -37.22 9.81 -5.60
N VAL A 506 -36.75 10.16 -6.80
CA VAL A 506 -37.65 10.48 -7.90
C VAL A 506 -38.18 9.13 -8.37
N GLY A 507 -39.43 8.82 -8.00
CA GLY A 507 -40.09 7.61 -8.48
C GLY A 507 -40.13 7.68 -10.00
N PHE A 508 -39.31 6.86 -10.67
CA PHE A 508 -39.53 6.60 -12.08
C PHE A 508 -40.81 5.77 -12.13
N ALA A 509 -41.89 6.34 -12.67
CA ALA A 509 -43.01 5.52 -13.10
C ALA A 509 -42.42 4.50 -14.07
N GLU A 510 -42.48 3.22 -13.71
CA GLU A 510 -42.14 2.13 -14.62
C GLU A 510 -42.82 2.43 -15.95
N ALA A 511 -42.02 2.56 -17.01
CA ALA A 511 -42.58 2.64 -18.34
C ALA A 511 -43.38 1.35 -18.54
N ALA A 512 -44.71 1.48 -18.57
CA ALA A 512 -45.60 0.37 -18.83
C ALA A 512 -45.14 -0.34 -20.13
N GLU A 513 -44.93 -1.65 -20.03
CA GLU A 513 -44.65 -2.55 -21.16
C GLU A 513 -45.71 -2.46 -22.26
#